data_AF-I0TF66-F1
#
_entry.id   AF-I0TF66-F1
#
_cell.length_a   1.000
_cell.length_b   1.000
_cell.length_c   1.000
_cell.angle_alpha   90.00
_cell.angle_beta   90.00
_cell.angle_gamma   90.00
#
_symmetry.space_group_name_H-M   'P 1'
#
loop_
_entity.id
_entity.type
_entity.pdbx_description
1 polymer ?
#
loop_
_entity_poly.entity_id
_entity_poly.type
_entity_poly.pdbx_seq_one_letter_code
_entity_poly.pdbx_strand_id
1 'polypeptide(L)' 'MLGTLLYSLLIIAIAMLLLGVRVMLKKNGSFQSQHISDNAYLKEKGIRCVIDQDKEARAKNKAY' A
#
# COMPACT_ATOMS: atom_id res chain seq x y z
N MET A 1 2.78 33.51 9.31
CA MET A 1 2.47 33.05 7.94
C MET A 1 3.68 32.46 7.23
N LEU A 2 4.81 33.17 7.10
CA LEU A 2 6.00 32.60 6.44
C LEU A 2 6.63 31.44 7.23
N GLY A 3 6.78 31.58 8.56
CA GLY A 3 7.32 30.49 9.39
C GLY A 3 6.47 29.21 9.34
N THR A 4 5.15 29.33 9.41
CA THR A 4 4.23 28.19 9.28
C THR A 4 4.33 27.50 7.91
N LEU A 5 4.55 28.28 6.84
CA LEU A 5 4.77 27.72 5.49
C LEU A 5 6.12 26.99 5.39
N LEU A 6 7.18 27.51 6.00
CA LEU A 6 8.49 26.84 6.01
C LEU A 6 8.43 25.53 6.77
N TYR A 7 7.79 25.50 7.94
CA TYR A 7 7.63 24.27 8.71
C TYR A 7 6.76 23.24 7.99
N SER A 8 5.67 23.64 7.34
CA SER A 8 4.83 22.70 6.59
C SER A 8 5.58 22.09 5.40
N LEU A 9 6.34 22.90 4.65
CA LEU A 9 7.18 22.41 3.54
C LEU A 9 8.28 21.46 4.05
N LEU A 10 8.92 21.78 5.18
CA LEU A 10 9.93 20.92 5.80
C LEU A 10 9.34 19.53 6.15
N ILE A 11 8.16 19.51 6.77
CA ILE A 11 7.48 18.27 7.16
C ILE A 11 7.13 17.44 5.92
N ILE A 12 6.58 18.06 4.87
CA ILE A 12 6.24 17.37 3.61
C ILE A 12 7.51 16.79 2.97
N ALA A 13 8.60 17.55 2.94
CA ALA A 13 9.87 17.08 2.38
C ALA A 13 10.39 15.85 3.13
N ILE A 14 10.37 15.87 4.47
CA ILE A 14 10.77 14.73 5.30
C ILE A 14 9.86 13.53 5.05
N ALA A 15 8.54 13.73 4.97
CA ALA A 15 7.58 12.66 4.70
C ALA A 15 7.83 11.99 3.34
N MET A 16 8.10 12.78 2.29
CA MET A 16 8.41 12.27 0.96
C MET A 16 9.73 11.48 0.94
N LEU A 17 10.76 11.96 1.63
CA LEU A 17 12.03 11.23 1.79
C LEU A 17 11.80 9.89 2.49
N LEU A 18 11.08 9.89 3.62
CA LEU A 18 10.77 8.68 4.39
C LEU A 18 9.95 7.67 3.58
N LEU A 19 8.95 8.12 2.82
CA LEU A 19 8.15 7.27 1.93
C LEU A 19 9.02 6.63 0.84
N GLY A 20 9.98 7.37 0.31
CA GLY A 20 10.88 6.96 -0.76
C GLY A 20 12.13 6.18 -0.33
N VAL A 21 12.39 5.97 0.98
CA VAL A 21 13.65 5.37 1.48
C VAL A 21 14.01 4.07 0.77
N ARG A 22 13.03 3.19 0.56
CA ARG A 22 13.28 1.90 -0.11
C ARG A 22 13.64 2.05 -1.59
N VAL A 23 13.08 3.06 -2.27
CA VAL A 23 13.36 3.36 -3.67
C VAL A 23 14.74 4.01 -3.81
N MET A 24 15.09 4.90 -2.89
CA MET A 24 16.36 5.63 -2.92
C MET A 24 17.57 4.79 -2.46
N LEU A 25 17.42 3.95 -1.43
CA LEU A 25 18.54 3.23 -0.82
C LEU A 25 18.77 1.82 -1.37
N LYS A 26 17.74 1.18 -1.95
CA LYS A 26 17.86 -0.19 -2.47
C LYS A 26 18.14 -0.16 -3.96
N LYS A 27 19.16 -0.91 -4.42
CA LYS A 27 19.40 -1.14 -5.85
C LYS A 27 18.16 -1.82 -6.45
N ASN A 28 17.55 -1.21 -7.47
CA ASN A 28 16.25 -1.60 -8.05
C ASN A 28 15.07 -1.55 -7.06
N GLY A 29 15.10 -0.62 -6.09
CA GLY A 29 14.00 -0.39 -5.17
C GLY A 29 12.74 0.08 -5.89
N SER A 30 11.59 -0.49 -5.54
CA SER A 30 10.28 -0.07 -5.99
C SER A 30 9.37 0.18 -4.80
N PHE A 31 8.32 0.97 -5.02
CA PHE A 31 7.22 1.02 -4.07
C PHE A 31 6.56 -0.35 -3.96
N GLN A 32 6.12 -0.70 -2.75
CA GLN A 32 5.34 -1.92 -2.56
C GLN A 32 4.03 -1.79 -3.33
N SER A 33 3.54 -2.89 -3.90
CA SER A 33 2.23 -2.90 -4.52
C SER A 33 1.17 -2.51 -3.49
N GLN A 34 0.33 -1.54 -3.84
CA GLN A 34 -0.85 -1.17 -3.06
C GLN A 34 -2.02 -2.12 -3.32
N HIS A 35 -1.86 -3.07 -4.24
CA HIS A 35 -2.87 -4.06 -4.54
C HIS A 35 -2.85 -5.18 -3.49
N ILE A 36 -4.01 -5.46 -2.91
CA ILE A 36 -4.14 -6.44 -1.82
C ILE A 36 -3.66 -7.84 -2.22
N SER A 37 -3.90 -8.22 -3.49
CA SER A 37 -3.55 -9.55 -4.01
C SER A 37 -2.04 -9.75 -4.20
N ASP A 38 -1.27 -8.66 -4.28
CA ASP A 38 0.18 -8.71 -4.47
C ASP A 38 0.93 -8.76 -3.12
N ASN A 39 0.22 -8.57 -2.01
CA ASN A 39 0.79 -8.64 -0.69
C ASN A 39 0.98 -10.10 -0.24
N ALA A 40 2.24 -10.55 -0.19
CA ALA A 40 2.60 -11.90 0.21
C ALA A 40 2.00 -12.32 1.57
N TYR A 41 2.02 -11.43 2.57
CA TYR A 41 1.48 -11.72 3.91
C TYR A 41 -0.04 -11.91 3.89
N LEU A 42 -0.77 -11.12 3.10
CA LEU A 42 -2.23 -11.28 2.98
C LEU A 42 -2.58 -12.53 2.19
N LYS A 43 -1.79 -12.84 1.16
CA LYS A 43 -1.91 -14.07 0.39
C LYS A 43 -1.70 -15.31 1.26
N GLU A 44 -0.70 -15.32 2.15
CA GLU A 44 -0.47 -16.40 3.13
C GLU A 44 -1.66 -16.60 4.07
N LYS A 45 -2.36 -15.51 4.44
CA LYS A 45 -3.59 -15.57 5.22
C LYS A 45 -4.83 -15.96 4.42
N GLY A 46 -4.71 -16.23 3.11
CA GLY A 46 -5.84 -16.51 2.23
C GLY A 46 -6.74 -15.29 1.94
N ILE A 47 -6.29 -14.09 2.33
CA ILE A 47 -7.00 -12.83 2.09
C ILE A 47 -6.71 -12.38 0.65
N ARG A 48 -7.76 -12.16 -0.14
CA ARG A 48 -7.69 -11.75 -1.55
C ARG A 48 -8.65 -10.59 -1.81
N CYS A 49 -8.69 -10.11 -3.05
CA CYS A 49 -9.67 -9.12 -3.48
C CYS A 49 -11.10 -9.58 -3.10
N VAL A 50 -11.86 -8.69 -2.47
CA VAL A 50 -13.23 -8.98 -2.02
C VAL A 50 -14.13 -9.40 -3.17
N ILE A 51 -13.90 -8.86 -4.38
CA ILE A 51 -14.68 -9.19 -5.58
C ILE A 51 -14.43 -10.66 -5.99
N ASP A 52 -13.17 -11.11 -5.98
CA ASP A 52 -12.84 -12.50 -6.31
C ASP A 52 -13.33 -13.45 -5.24
N GLN A 53 -13.19 -13.08 -3.96
CA GLN A 53 -13.69 -13.85 -2.83
C GLN A 53 -15.22 -14.00 -2.87
N ASP A 54 -15.94 -12.93 -3.17
CA ASP A 54 -17.40 -12.92 -3.32
C ASP A 54 -17.84 -13.74 -4.55
N LYS A 55 -17.17 -13.59 -5.69
CA LYS A 55 -17.44 -14.41 -6.88
C LYS A 55 -17.27 -15.91 -6.60
N GLU A 56 -16.23 -16.29 -5.87
CA GLU A 56 -16.04 -17.68 -5.44
C GLU A 56 -17.09 -18.15 -4.43
N ALA A 57 -17.50 -17.28 -3.51
CA ALA A 57 -18.55 -17.59 -2.55
C ALA A 57 -19.89 -17.84 -3.28
N ARG A 58 -20.24 -17.00 -4.25
CA ARG A 58 -21.42 -17.17 -5.11
C ARG A 58 -21.37 -18.46 -5.89
N ALA A 59 -20.23 -18.76 -6.53
CA ALA A 59 -20.05 -20.03 -7.26
C ALA A 59 -20.20 -21.27 -6.36
N LYS A 60 -19.88 -21.14 -5.06
CA LYS A 60 -20.01 -22.21 -4.07
C LYS A 60 -21.36 -22.23 -3.33
N ASN A 61 -22.32 -21.35 -3.68
CA ASN A 61 -23.55 -21.12 -2.91
C ASN A 61 -23.28 -20.84 -1.42
N LYS A 62 -22.15 -20.19 -1.13
CA LYS A 62 -21.71 -19.75 0.21
C LYS A 62 -21.75 -18.23 0.36
N ALA A 63 -22.19 -17.52 -0.67
CA ALA A 63 -22.53 -16.11 -0.54
C ALA A 63 -23.79 -16.01 0.33
N TYR A 64 -23.76 -15.06 1.27
CA TYR A 64 -24.90 -14.77 2.14
C TYR A 64 -26.05 -14.13 1.34
#